data_AF-W7YJU4-F1
#
_entry.id   AF-W7YJU4-F1
#
_cell.length_a   1.000
_cell.length_b   1.000
_cell.length_c   1.000
_cell.angle_alpha   90.00
_cell.angle_beta   90.00
_cell.angle_gamma   90.00
#
_symmetry.space_group_name_H-M   'P 1'
#
loop_
_entity.id
_entity.type
_entity.pdbx_description
1 polymer ?
#
loop_
_entity_poly.entity_id
_entity_poly.type
_entity_poly.pdbx_seq_one_letter_code
_entity_poly.pdbx_strand_id
1 'polypeptide(L)'
;MKKYQMYLSAGLLSLSILNMNVASSFASDLSFKDVKAGYWGYQNIKWAIDNKIVDGYPDGNFKPNQRVNQSEFVAMLIRAFKPSDLPTQLASDRWDAPYLKHARALGWKTSTQSTSFTRGKAALLLTNASGKNYNMNDSIQYLLDLGLAEGKTVKTVKGFQQNDTLTRTEAVTFIERLRQRMDTLQISPSTEQKYNRADHLIVYKNTSYDFSLTLPKSWEGKYTVTDTAPTQAGHNINFINKATKQGVLFTISVWSADYWNKNKDQISGQIQATKLGAKGNNVYIFHTPTDVQYDPSDKVSTKDYQVMSKDVSMIKSSFTILK
;
A
#
# COMPACT_ATOMS: atom_id res chain seq x y z
N MET A 1 -49.58 -28.98 -37.78
CA MET A 1 -50.80 -28.13 -37.79
C MET A 1 -51.63 -28.45 -36.56
N LYS A 2 -52.23 -27.42 -35.93
CA LYS A 2 -53.12 -27.44 -34.75
C LYS A 2 -52.42 -27.60 -33.39
N LYS A 3 -52.79 -26.92 -32.31
CA LYS A 3 -53.55 -25.68 -32.03
C LYS A 3 -53.34 -25.46 -30.52
N TYR A 4 -53.10 -24.22 -30.09
CA TYR A 4 -53.14 -23.82 -28.69
C TYR A 4 -54.53 -24.06 -28.09
N GLN A 5 -54.61 -24.55 -26.85
CA GLN A 5 -55.68 -24.18 -25.93
C GLN A 5 -55.12 -23.88 -24.53
N MET A 6 -55.77 -22.88 -23.96
CA MET A 6 -55.40 -21.98 -22.88
C MET A 6 -55.99 -22.49 -21.57
N TYR A 7 -55.23 -22.39 -20.47
CA TYR A 7 -55.81 -22.28 -19.14
C TYR A 7 -55.07 -21.19 -18.36
N LEU A 8 -55.80 -20.09 -18.09
CA LEU A 8 -55.49 -19.13 -17.06
C LEU A 8 -55.65 -19.80 -15.70
N SER A 9 -54.64 -19.69 -14.85
CA SER A 9 -54.82 -19.67 -13.41
C SER A 9 -54.06 -18.48 -12.84
N ALA A 10 -54.84 -17.52 -12.34
CA ALA A 10 -54.36 -16.31 -11.69
C ALA A 10 -53.71 -16.68 -10.34
N GLY A 11 -52.38 -16.65 -10.31
CA GLY A 11 -51.60 -16.63 -9.09
C GLY A 11 -51.19 -15.21 -8.76
N LEU A 12 -51.80 -14.61 -7.73
CA LEU A 12 -51.37 -13.37 -7.10
C LEU A 12 -49.93 -13.54 -6.57
N LEU A 13 -48.95 -13.08 -7.34
CA LEU A 13 -47.59 -12.86 -6.84
C LEU A 13 -47.59 -11.54 -6.06
N SER A 14 -47.70 -11.65 -4.73
CA SER A 14 -47.32 -10.55 -3.84
C SER A 14 -45.82 -10.28 -4.02
N LEU A 15 -45.48 -9.22 -4.77
CA LEU A 15 -44.13 -8.65 -4.75
C LEU A 15 -43.89 -8.02 -3.37
N SER A 16 -43.33 -8.81 -2.46
CA SER A 16 -42.66 -8.28 -1.28
C SER A 16 -41.35 -7.63 -1.74
N ILE A 17 -41.40 -6.34 -2.08
CA ILE A 17 -40.20 -5.54 -2.28
C ILE A 17 -39.51 -5.43 -0.91
N LEU A 18 -38.51 -6.29 -0.68
CA LEU A 18 -37.53 -6.06 0.37
C LEU A 18 -36.77 -4.79 0.00
N ASN A 19 -37.12 -3.68 0.64
CA ASN A 19 -36.29 -2.49 0.70
C ASN A 19 -34.97 -2.88 1.38
N MET A 20 -33.98 -3.30 0.58
CA MET A 20 -32.59 -3.31 1.02
C MET A 20 -32.21 -1.84 1.24
N ASN A 21 -32.27 -1.39 2.49
CA ASN A 21 -31.51 -0.25 2.93
C ASN A 21 -30.04 -0.61 2.75
N VAL A 22 -29.49 -0.32 1.58
CA VAL A 22 -28.05 -0.16 1.41
C VAL A 22 -27.73 1.11 2.18
N ALA A 23 -27.45 0.97 3.47
CA ALA A 23 -26.78 2.02 4.21
C ALA A 23 -25.41 2.19 3.55
N SER A 24 -25.33 3.07 2.56
CA SER A 24 -24.07 3.66 2.15
C SER A 24 -23.48 4.28 3.40
N SER A 25 -22.55 3.60 4.05
CA SER A 25 -21.71 4.20 5.07
C SER A 25 -20.89 5.26 4.34
N PHE A 26 -21.40 6.48 4.25
CA PHE A 26 -20.58 7.62 3.92
C PHE A 26 -19.49 7.65 4.98
N ALA A 27 -18.27 7.29 4.59
CA ALA A 27 -17.13 7.36 5.49
C ALA A 27 -17.07 8.80 6.02
N SER A 28 -17.21 8.99 7.33
CA SER A 28 -17.32 10.32 7.93
C SER A 28 -16.07 11.13 7.59
N ASP A 29 -16.25 12.27 6.93
CA ASP A 29 -15.15 13.18 6.63
C ASP A 29 -14.44 13.66 7.91
N LEU A 30 -13.14 13.92 7.80
CA LEU A 30 -12.38 14.55 8.88
C LEU A 30 -12.92 15.95 9.16
N SER A 31 -13.26 16.22 10.41
CA SER A 31 -13.79 17.50 10.88
C SER A 31 -12.72 18.49 11.37
N PHE A 32 -11.47 18.37 10.90
CA PHE A 32 -10.36 19.23 11.34
C PHE A 32 -10.24 20.51 10.51
N LYS A 33 -10.02 21.63 11.19
CA LYS A 33 -9.91 22.95 10.53
C LYS A 33 -8.69 23.05 9.61
N ASP A 34 -7.59 22.40 9.99
CA ASP A 34 -6.26 22.46 9.38
C ASP A 34 -5.93 21.27 8.45
N VAL A 35 -6.90 20.38 8.18
CA VAL A 35 -6.74 19.24 7.27
C VAL A 35 -7.90 19.20 6.27
N LYS A 36 -7.65 19.71 5.06
CA LYS A 36 -8.65 19.72 3.96
C LYS A 36 -8.61 18.43 3.15
N ALA A 37 -9.71 18.08 2.47
CA ALA A 37 -9.82 16.85 1.65
C ALA A 37 -8.69 16.67 0.61
N GLY A 38 -8.15 17.76 0.06
CA GLY A 38 -7.02 17.73 -0.88
C GLY A 38 -5.62 17.67 -0.23
N TYR A 39 -5.53 17.60 1.10
CA TYR A 39 -4.26 17.48 1.80
C TYR A 39 -3.65 16.10 1.53
N TRP A 40 -2.35 16.05 1.19
CA TRP A 40 -1.68 14.82 0.74
C TRP A 40 -1.81 13.64 1.71
N GLY A 41 -1.87 13.91 3.01
CA GLY A 41 -2.00 12.90 4.07
C GLY A 41 -3.42 12.74 4.61
N TYR A 42 -4.45 13.30 3.94
CA TYR A 42 -5.82 13.28 4.42
C TYR A 42 -6.31 11.86 4.73
N GLN A 43 -6.11 10.93 3.78
CA GLN A 43 -6.55 9.54 3.92
C GLN A 43 -5.79 8.82 5.04
N ASN A 44 -4.48 9.06 5.16
CA ASN A 44 -3.66 8.45 6.22
C ASN A 44 -4.08 8.94 7.62
N ILE A 45 -4.37 10.24 7.74
CA ILE A 45 -4.89 10.82 8.99
C ILE A 45 -6.27 10.22 9.30
N LYS A 46 -7.15 10.15 8.30
CA LYS A 46 -8.49 9.58 8.46
C LYS A 46 -8.42 8.15 8.95
N TRP A 47 -7.61 7.31 8.30
CA TRP A 47 -7.36 5.94 8.74
C TRP A 47 -6.90 5.88 10.21
N ALA A 48 -5.99 6.76 10.60
CA ALA A 48 -5.46 6.76 11.96
C ALA A 48 -6.51 7.18 13.01
N ILE A 49 -7.39 8.13 12.69
CA ILE A 49 -8.52 8.54 13.53
C ILE A 49 -9.55 7.43 13.64
N ASP A 50 -9.99 6.87 12.51
CA ASP A 50 -11.01 5.81 12.46
C ASP A 50 -10.56 4.57 13.26
N ASN A 51 -9.25 4.31 13.30
CA ASN A 51 -8.66 3.19 14.03
C ASN A 51 -8.27 3.51 15.49
N LYS A 52 -8.53 4.73 15.97
CA LYS A 52 -8.20 5.21 17.33
C LYS A 52 -6.70 5.15 17.65
N ILE A 53 -5.86 5.46 16.66
CA ILE A 53 -4.41 5.45 16.77
C ILE A 53 -3.90 6.81 17.30
N VAL A 54 -4.55 7.88 16.84
CA VAL A 54 -4.31 9.27 17.22
C VAL A 54 -5.65 9.97 17.41
N ASP A 55 -5.61 11.11 18.09
CA ASP A 55 -6.74 12.02 18.25
C ASP A 55 -6.36 13.42 17.74
N GLY A 56 -7.39 14.24 17.51
CA GLY A 56 -7.23 15.68 17.31
C GLY A 56 -7.05 16.44 18.62
N TYR A 57 -6.84 17.74 18.50
CA TYR A 57 -6.72 18.64 19.64
C TYR A 57 -8.08 19.30 19.96
N PRO A 58 -8.31 19.74 21.21
CA PRO A 58 -9.55 20.40 21.62
C PRO A 58 -9.91 21.67 20.83
N ASP A 59 -8.92 22.29 20.18
CA ASP A 59 -9.09 23.47 19.31
C ASP A 59 -9.73 23.16 17.93
N GLY A 60 -9.95 21.87 17.64
CA GLY A 60 -10.49 21.37 16.38
C GLY A 60 -9.43 21.20 15.28
N ASN A 61 -8.13 21.20 15.63
CA ASN A 61 -7.03 20.95 14.71
C ASN A 61 -6.44 19.55 14.89
N PHE A 62 -5.82 19.01 13.84
CA PHE A 62 -5.00 17.79 13.91
C PHE A 62 -3.51 18.08 14.13
N LYS A 63 -3.06 19.26 13.68
CA LYS A 63 -1.67 19.74 13.67
C LYS A 63 -0.76 18.82 12.83
N PRO A 64 -1.02 18.64 11.53
CA PRO A 64 -0.34 17.65 10.68
C PRO A 64 1.18 17.83 10.63
N ASN A 65 1.65 19.09 10.71
CA ASN A 65 3.07 19.45 10.64
C ASN A 65 3.78 19.48 12.01
N GLN A 66 3.04 19.28 13.11
CA GLN A 66 3.64 19.23 14.43
C GLN A 66 4.60 18.04 14.51
N ARG A 67 5.74 18.25 15.16
CA ARG A 67 6.77 17.22 15.32
C ARG A 67 6.34 16.21 16.36
N VAL A 68 6.64 14.95 16.09
CA VAL A 68 6.41 13.86 17.05
C VAL A 68 7.69 13.48 17.75
N ASN A 69 7.59 13.13 19.01
CA ASN A 69 8.69 12.52 19.77
C ASN A 69 8.64 10.98 19.65
N GLN A 70 9.68 10.31 20.16
CA GLN A 70 9.79 8.85 20.11
C GLN A 70 8.64 8.14 20.82
N SER A 71 8.25 8.64 22.01
CA SER A 71 7.18 8.05 22.82
C SER A 71 5.84 8.10 22.11
N GLU A 72 5.51 9.23 21.47
CA GLU A 72 4.32 9.38 20.64
C GLU A 72 4.35 8.42 19.46
N PHE A 73 5.47 8.34 18.75
CA PHE A 73 5.61 7.41 17.61
C PHE A 73 5.41 5.95 18.02
N VAL A 74 6.05 5.51 19.11
CA VAL A 74 5.93 4.14 19.62
C VAL A 74 4.49 3.85 20.07
N ALA A 75 3.83 4.80 20.74
CA ALA A 75 2.45 4.64 21.16
C ALA A 75 1.50 4.53 19.95
N MET A 76 1.67 5.38 18.93
CA MET A 76 0.91 5.28 17.68
C MET A 76 1.14 3.93 16.99
N LEU A 77 2.40 3.49 16.89
CA LEU A 77 2.75 2.22 16.26
C LEU A 77 2.12 1.04 17.00
N ILE A 78 2.18 1.01 18.34
CA ILE A 78 1.56 -0.07 19.12
C ILE A 78 0.03 -0.05 19.00
N ARG A 79 -0.61 1.12 19.07
CA ARG A 79 -2.07 1.25 18.93
C ARG A 79 -2.57 0.77 17.57
N ALA A 80 -1.78 0.94 16.50
CA ALA A 80 -2.13 0.47 15.17
C ALA A 80 -2.28 -1.06 15.07
N PHE A 81 -1.58 -1.79 15.94
CA PHE A 81 -1.58 -3.26 15.95
C PHE A 81 -2.43 -3.87 17.07
N LYS A 82 -2.84 -3.07 18.07
CA LYS A 82 -3.71 -3.49 19.19
C LYS A 82 -3.27 -4.82 19.83
N PRO A 83 -2.00 -4.95 20.25
CA PRO A 83 -1.51 -6.19 20.84
C PRO A 83 -2.28 -6.51 22.13
N SER A 84 -2.70 -7.77 22.29
CA SER A 84 -3.54 -8.22 23.41
C SER A 84 -2.80 -8.25 24.76
N ASP A 85 -1.47 -8.27 24.72
CA ASP A 85 -0.57 -8.29 25.87
C ASP A 85 -0.10 -6.90 26.30
N LEU A 86 -0.69 -5.83 25.75
CA LEU A 86 -0.45 -4.49 26.26
C LEU A 86 -0.96 -4.39 27.71
N PRO A 87 -0.14 -3.94 28.69
CA PRO A 87 -0.55 -3.92 30.09
C PRO A 87 -1.85 -3.13 30.32
N THR A 88 -2.87 -3.79 30.90
CA THR A 88 -4.23 -3.26 31.08
C THR A 88 -4.31 -2.09 32.08
N GLN A 89 -3.28 -1.92 32.92
CA GLN A 89 -3.26 -0.88 33.94
C GLN A 89 -2.13 0.12 33.63
N LEU A 90 -2.52 1.33 33.23
CA LEU A 90 -1.68 2.51 33.09
C LEU A 90 -1.22 3.03 34.47
N ALA A 91 -0.78 2.14 35.36
CA ALA A 91 -0.33 2.45 36.72
C ALA A 91 1.09 3.04 36.71
N SER A 92 1.33 4.02 35.84
CA SER A 92 2.57 4.78 35.78
C SER A 92 2.22 6.26 35.68
N ASP A 93 2.93 7.08 36.44
CA ASP A 93 2.85 8.55 36.37
C ASP A 93 3.20 9.10 34.97
N ARG A 94 3.71 8.23 34.09
CA ARG A 94 4.07 8.52 32.70
C ARG A 94 3.17 7.76 31.73
N TRP A 95 2.41 8.50 30.93
CA TRP A 95 1.51 7.95 29.90
C TRP A 95 2.21 7.05 28.86
N ASP A 96 3.51 7.28 28.61
CA ASP A 96 4.29 6.58 27.59
C ASP A 96 4.95 5.28 28.09
N ALA A 97 5.06 5.10 29.40
CA ALA A 97 5.73 3.96 30.02
C ALA A 97 5.25 2.58 29.54
N PRO A 98 3.95 2.26 29.46
CA PRO A 98 3.50 0.93 29.02
C PRO A 98 3.89 0.64 27.56
N TYR A 99 3.81 1.65 26.69
CA TYR A 99 4.20 1.51 25.27
C TYR A 99 5.70 1.28 25.12
N LEU A 100 6.52 2.06 25.82
CA LEU A 100 7.98 1.89 25.79
C LEU A 100 8.42 0.57 26.44
N LYS A 101 7.75 0.13 27.51
CA LYS A 101 8.01 -1.18 28.13
C LYS A 101 7.73 -2.31 27.15
N HIS A 102 6.59 -2.27 26.47
CA HIS A 102 6.22 -3.27 25.47
C HIS A 102 7.19 -3.27 24.28
N ALA A 103 7.54 -2.09 23.74
CA ALA A 103 8.54 -1.98 22.68
C ALA A 103 9.91 -2.58 23.07
N ARG A 104 10.38 -2.35 24.31
CA ARG A 104 11.62 -2.94 24.82
C ARG A 104 11.52 -4.46 24.99
N ALA A 105 10.37 -4.98 25.41
CA ALA A 105 10.15 -6.41 25.50
C ALA A 105 10.22 -7.10 24.12
N LEU A 106 9.84 -6.39 23.05
CA LEU A 106 10.00 -6.83 21.66
C LEU A 106 11.43 -6.58 21.11
N GLY A 107 12.38 -6.11 21.93
CA GLY A 107 13.76 -5.85 21.51
C GLY A 107 13.93 -4.60 20.64
N TRP A 108 12.96 -3.69 20.59
CA TRP A 108 13.05 -2.49 19.77
C TRP A 108 14.02 -1.46 20.37
N LYS A 109 14.86 -0.87 19.51
CA LYS A 109 15.85 0.14 19.90
C LYS A 109 15.19 1.49 20.22
N THR A 110 14.70 1.63 21.45
CA THR A 110 14.16 2.89 21.99
C THR A 110 15.23 3.62 22.81
N SER A 111 15.46 4.91 22.55
CA SER A 111 16.38 5.72 23.36
C SER A 111 15.69 6.24 24.62
N THR A 112 16.39 6.25 25.74
CA THR A 112 15.97 6.89 27.00
C THR A 112 16.38 8.36 27.08
N GLN A 113 17.27 8.82 26.18
CA GLN A 113 17.74 10.20 26.14
C GLN A 113 16.78 11.07 25.32
N SER A 114 16.45 12.25 25.85
CA SER A 114 15.65 13.27 25.15
C SER A 114 16.47 13.86 24.01
N THR A 115 16.44 13.18 22.87
CA THR A 115 17.04 13.64 21.61
C THR A 115 15.93 13.87 20.60
N SER A 116 16.17 14.77 19.66
CA SER A 116 15.27 14.99 18.53
C SER A 116 14.92 13.66 17.83
N PHE A 117 13.63 13.41 17.62
CA PHE A 117 13.15 12.19 16.97
C PHE A 117 13.04 12.42 15.46
N THR A 118 13.88 11.71 14.72
CA THR A 118 14.08 11.93 13.28
C THR A 118 13.40 10.84 12.46
N ARG A 119 13.24 11.09 11.16
CA ARG A 119 12.76 10.12 10.19
C ARG A 119 13.60 8.84 10.18
N GLY A 120 14.93 8.95 10.31
CA GLY A 120 15.82 7.78 10.41
C GLY A 120 15.55 6.92 11.64
N LYS A 121 15.29 7.54 12.80
CA LYS A 121 14.90 6.81 14.03
C LYS A 121 13.54 6.13 13.88
N ALA A 122 12.59 6.77 13.20
CA ALA A 122 11.31 6.14 12.86
C ALA A 122 11.50 4.93 11.92
N ALA A 123 12.39 5.02 10.93
CA ALA A 123 12.71 3.90 10.05
C ALA A 123 13.30 2.70 10.82
N LEU A 124 14.21 2.94 11.76
CA LEU A 124 14.75 1.92 12.65
C LEU A 124 13.64 1.23 13.45
N LEU A 125 12.74 2.00 14.08
CA LEU A 125 11.65 1.44 14.88
C LEU A 125 10.65 0.63 14.05
N LEU A 126 10.29 1.08 12.85
CA LEU A 126 9.43 0.34 11.92
C LEU A 126 10.09 -0.97 11.48
N THR A 127 11.40 -0.94 11.25
CA THR A 127 12.19 -2.13 10.90
C THR A 127 12.20 -3.14 12.06
N ASN A 128 12.45 -2.68 13.28
CA ASN A 128 12.36 -3.53 14.47
C ASN A 128 10.96 -4.10 14.67
N ALA A 129 9.92 -3.29 14.45
CA ALA A 129 8.54 -3.72 14.52
C ALA A 129 8.18 -4.80 13.49
N SER A 130 8.83 -4.81 12.33
CA SER A 130 8.72 -5.87 11.32
C SER A 130 9.59 -7.11 11.59
N GLY A 131 10.30 -7.15 12.73
CA GLY A 131 11.10 -8.30 13.14
C GLY A 131 12.50 -8.33 12.53
N LYS A 132 13.01 -7.16 12.14
CA LYS A 132 14.33 -6.98 11.55
C LYS A 132 15.17 -6.05 12.41
N ASN A 133 16.46 -6.30 12.49
CA ASN A 133 17.40 -5.41 13.17
C ASN A 133 18.46 -4.97 12.17
N TYR A 134 18.23 -3.87 11.49
CA TYR A 134 19.18 -3.30 10.54
C TYR A 134 19.81 -2.03 11.10
N ASN A 135 20.97 -1.63 10.54
CA ASN A 135 21.46 -0.27 10.75
C ASN A 135 20.52 0.75 10.08
N MET A 136 20.71 2.03 10.37
CA MET A 136 19.79 3.07 9.93
C MET A 136 19.69 3.20 8.40
N ASN A 137 20.79 3.10 7.66
CA ASN A 137 20.76 3.19 6.20
C ASN A 137 20.02 1.99 5.59
N ASP A 138 20.28 0.79 6.12
CA ASP A 138 19.63 -0.44 5.69
C ASP A 138 18.14 -0.46 6.05
N SER A 139 17.74 0.05 7.22
CA SER A 139 16.34 0.29 7.58
C SER A 139 15.64 1.23 6.61
N ILE A 140 16.29 2.34 6.26
CA ILE A 140 15.73 3.28 5.28
C ILE A 140 15.58 2.60 3.93
N GLN A 141 16.61 1.87 3.47
CA GLN A 141 16.57 1.17 2.20
C GLN A 141 15.46 0.11 2.17
N TYR A 142 15.32 -0.66 3.26
CA TYR A 142 14.25 -1.64 3.46
C TYR A 142 12.86 -1.00 3.34
N LEU A 143 12.63 0.13 4.02
CA LEU A 143 11.36 0.86 3.94
C LEU A 143 11.06 1.38 2.53
N LEU A 144 12.07 1.91 1.83
CA LEU A 144 11.91 2.40 0.45
C LEU A 144 11.57 1.23 -0.49
N ASP A 145 12.30 0.13 -0.41
CA ASP A 145 12.13 -1.00 -1.31
C ASP A 145 10.80 -1.74 -1.09
N LEU A 146 10.25 -1.74 0.13
CA LEU A 146 8.92 -2.27 0.43
C LEU A 146 7.80 -1.22 0.31
N GLY A 147 8.12 -0.01 -0.16
CA GLY A 147 7.17 1.11 -0.33
C GLY A 147 6.47 1.55 0.95
N LEU A 148 7.09 1.25 2.10
CA LEU A 148 6.72 1.83 3.38
C LEU A 148 7.08 3.32 3.43
N ALA A 149 8.04 3.75 2.61
CA ALA A 149 8.42 5.14 2.43
C ALA A 149 8.72 5.46 0.95
N GLU A 150 8.58 6.73 0.58
CA GLU A 150 8.91 7.25 -0.76
C GLU A 150 10.13 8.19 -0.76
N GLY A 151 10.60 8.57 0.43
CA GLY A 151 11.54 9.67 0.61
C GLY A 151 10.85 11.04 0.54
N LYS A 152 11.61 12.12 0.76
CA LYS A 152 11.13 13.50 0.64
C LYS A 152 11.45 14.11 -0.72
N THR A 153 12.57 13.74 -1.32
CA THR A 153 13.03 14.31 -2.59
C THR A 153 13.04 13.25 -3.68
N VAL A 154 13.82 12.19 -3.47
CA VAL A 154 13.92 11.03 -4.35
C VAL A 154 13.87 9.76 -3.50
N LYS A 155 13.46 8.65 -4.11
CA LYS A 155 13.34 7.33 -3.45
C LYS A 155 14.71 6.66 -3.22
N THR A 156 15.56 7.33 -2.45
CA THR A 156 16.91 6.88 -2.08
C THR A 156 17.18 7.13 -0.60
N VAL A 157 18.18 6.46 -0.03
CA VAL A 157 18.56 6.67 1.38
C VAL A 157 18.87 8.13 1.68
N LYS A 158 19.56 8.83 0.77
CA LYS A 158 19.82 10.28 0.88
C LYS A 158 18.54 11.09 0.77
N GLY A 159 17.71 10.79 -0.24
CA GLY A 159 16.44 11.49 -0.46
C GLY A 159 15.39 11.25 0.62
N PHE A 160 15.59 10.25 1.47
CA PHE A 160 14.76 10.01 2.65
C PHE A 160 14.89 11.10 3.72
N GLN A 161 15.99 11.87 3.72
CA GLN A 161 16.26 12.96 4.68
C GLN A 161 16.21 12.46 6.13
N GLN A 162 17.10 11.52 6.46
CA GLN A 162 17.07 10.78 7.73
C GLN A 162 17.20 11.65 9.00
N ASN A 163 17.80 12.83 8.89
CA ASN A 163 18.04 13.74 10.01
C ASN A 163 16.88 14.71 10.27
N ASP A 164 15.93 14.81 9.34
CA ASP A 164 14.77 15.67 9.53
C ASP A 164 13.87 15.12 10.64
N THR A 165 13.27 16.03 11.39
CA THR A 165 12.23 15.69 12.38
C THR A 165 10.98 15.15 11.69
N LEU A 166 10.36 14.15 12.31
CA LEU A 166 9.16 13.52 11.79
C LEU A 166 7.91 14.33 12.16
N THR A 167 7.02 14.59 11.21
CA THR A 167 5.71 15.21 11.49
C THR A 167 4.68 14.16 11.91
N ARG A 168 3.58 14.59 12.54
CA ARG A 168 2.44 13.74 12.89
C ARG A 168 1.86 13.03 11.67
N THR A 169 1.69 13.73 10.54
CA THR A 169 1.20 13.10 9.31
C THR A 169 2.17 12.06 8.76
N GLU A 170 3.48 12.36 8.73
CA GLU A 170 4.47 11.38 8.26
C GLU A 170 4.48 10.13 9.15
N ALA A 171 4.36 10.30 10.47
CA ALA A 171 4.29 9.20 11.41
C ALA A 171 3.12 8.24 11.13
N VAL A 172 1.90 8.76 11.04
CA VAL A 172 0.72 7.92 10.76
C VAL A 172 0.77 7.29 9.37
N THR A 173 1.36 7.99 8.39
CA THR A 173 1.55 7.46 7.03
C THR A 173 2.47 6.24 7.03
N PHE A 174 3.62 6.30 7.72
CA PHE A 174 4.50 5.15 7.81
C PHE A 174 3.88 3.98 8.57
N ILE A 175 3.17 4.27 9.66
CA ILE A 175 2.51 3.26 10.49
C ILE A 175 1.39 2.56 9.73
N GLU A 176 0.57 3.31 8.99
CA GLU A 176 -0.47 2.74 8.13
C GLU A 176 0.13 1.80 7.09
N ARG A 177 1.15 2.27 6.36
CA ARG A 177 1.81 1.46 5.32
C ARG A 177 2.37 0.18 5.89
N LEU A 178 2.94 0.22 7.09
CA LEU A 178 3.39 -0.98 7.79
C LEU A 178 2.20 -1.88 8.17
N ARG A 179 1.13 -1.33 8.74
CA ARG A 179 -0.05 -2.09 9.14
C ARG A 179 -0.77 -2.75 7.96
N GLN A 180 -0.70 -2.16 6.77
CA GLN A 180 -1.22 -2.78 5.55
C GLN A 180 -0.41 -4.00 5.08
N ARG A 181 0.84 -4.15 5.56
CA ARG A 181 1.77 -5.23 5.16
C ARG A 181 1.81 -6.39 6.15
N MET A 182 1.47 -6.14 7.40
CA MET A 182 1.58 -7.13 8.47
C MET A 182 0.48 -6.93 9.52
N ASP A 183 0.06 -8.03 10.13
CA ASP A 183 -1.03 -8.04 11.10
C ASP A 183 -0.57 -7.95 12.56
N THR A 184 0.65 -8.39 12.86
CA THR A 184 1.17 -8.47 14.23
C THR A 184 2.60 -7.94 14.32
N LEU A 185 2.87 -7.14 15.35
CA LEU A 185 4.23 -6.69 15.69
C LEU A 185 5.14 -7.89 15.95
N GLN A 186 6.41 -7.75 15.56
CA GLN A 186 7.39 -8.83 15.64
C GLN A 186 8.50 -8.50 16.63
N ILE A 187 9.14 -9.56 17.14
CA ILE A 187 10.34 -9.45 17.97
C ILE A 187 11.52 -9.08 17.07
N SER A 188 12.25 -8.03 17.46
CA SER A 188 13.49 -7.64 16.79
C SER A 188 14.66 -8.51 17.28
N PRO A 189 15.44 -9.13 16.39
CA PRO A 189 16.64 -9.86 16.76
C PRO A 189 17.65 -8.99 17.51
N SER A 190 18.40 -9.56 18.45
CA SER A 190 19.46 -8.84 19.19
C SER A 190 20.65 -8.50 18.31
N THR A 191 21.02 -9.40 17.39
CA THR A 191 22.12 -9.21 16.44
C THR A 191 21.68 -8.33 15.28
N GLU A 192 22.50 -7.34 14.93
CA GLU A 192 22.29 -6.55 13.72
C GLU A 192 22.52 -7.42 12.47
N GLN A 193 21.61 -7.30 11.53
CA GLN A 193 21.59 -7.98 10.25
C GLN A 193 21.90 -6.97 9.15
N LYS A 194 22.43 -7.45 8.03
CA LYS A 194 22.60 -6.65 6.83
C LYS A 194 21.36 -6.76 5.95
N TYR A 195 20.86 -5.64 5.42
CA TYR A 195 19.78 -5.70 4.46
C TYR A 195 20.28 -6.21 3.10
N ASN A 196 19.61 -7.24 2.58
CA ASN A 196 19.86 -7.77 1.24
C ASN A 196 18.55 -7.73 0.43
N ARG A 197 18.55 -6.96 -0.67
CA ARG A 197 17.37 -6.80 -1.52
C ARG A 197 16.86 -8.13 -2.09
N ALA A 198 17.75 -9.07 -2.37
CA ALA A 198 17.38 -10.36 -2.96
C ALA A 198 16.48 -11.21 -2.04
N ASP A 199 16.53 -10.96 -0.72
CA ASP A 199 15.71 -11.67 0.26
C ASP A 199 14.26 -11.17 0.27
N HIS A 200 14.02 -10.00 -0.34
CA HIS A 200 12.75 -9.26 -0.22
C HIS A 200 12.12 -8.89 -1.55
N LEU A 201 12.86 -8.95 -2.64
CA LEU A 201 12.43 -8.50 -3.97
C LEU A 201 12.78 -9.53 -5.04
N ILE A 202 11.95 -9.57 -6.08
CA ILE A 202 12.16 -10.33 -7.31
C ILE A 202 12.37 -9.32 -8.42
N VAL A 203 13.48 -9.43 -9.15
CA VAL A 203 13.68 -8.64 -10.37
C VAL A 203 13.13 -9.42 -11.55
N TYR A 204 11.98 -8.99 -12.06
CA TYR A 204 11.44 -9.49 -13.32
C TYR A 204 12.15 -8.78 -14.48
N LYS A 205 12.67 -9.53 -15.44
CA LYS A 205 13.27 -9.01 -16.67
C LYS A 205 12.51 -9.54 -17.87
N ASN A 206 12.14 -8.65 -18.77
CA ASN A 206 11.65 -8.98 -20.10
C ASN A 206 12.73 -8.59 -21.11
N THR A 207 13.42 -9.59 -21.65
CA THR A 207 14.50 -9.39 -22.63
C THR A 207 13.98 -9.20 -24.05
N SER A 208 12.73 -9.57 -24.34
CA SER A 208 12.13 -9.36 -25.66
C SER A 208 11.83 -7.88 -25.92
N TYR A 209 11.54 -7.12 -24.86
CA TYR A 209 11.22 -5.69 -24.95
C TYR A 209 12.09 -4.82 -24.05
N ASP A 210 13.26 -5.29 -23.61
CA ASP A 210 14.26 -4.51 -22.86
C ASP A 210 13.72 -3.74 -21.65
N PHE A 211 12.97 -4.39 -20.76
CA PHE A 211 12.55 -3.75 -19.51
C PHE A 211 12.67 -4.67 -18.31
N SER A 212 12.68 -4.06 -17.13
CA SER A 212 12.59 -4.77 -15.85
C SER A 212 11.63 -4.11 -14.89
N LEU A 213 11.11 -4.92 -13.97
CA LEU A 213 10.27 -4.54 -12.84
C LEU A 213 10.84 -5.17 -11.58
N THR A 214 10.62 -4.52 -10.44
CA THR A 214 10.88 -5.08 -9.12
C THR A 214 9.55 -5.44 -8.47
N LEU A 215 9.37 -6.73 -8.17
CA LEU A 215 8.20 -7.27 -7.52
C LEU A 215 8.54 -7.63 -6.06
N PRO A 216 7.59 -7.59 -5.12
CA PRO A 216 7.81 -8.11 -3.77
C PRO A 216 8.07 -9.62 -3.79
N LYS A 217 8.92 -10.13 -2.89
CA LYS A 217 9.17 -11.57 -2.75
C LYS A 217 7.90 -12.36 -2.40
N SER A 218 6.91 -11.74 -1.76
CA SER A 218 5.60 -12.34 -1.49
C SER A 218 4.81 -12.73 -2.75
N TRP A 219 5.20 -12.23 -3.92
CA TRP A 219 4.62 -12.63 -5.22
C TRP A 219 5.23 -13.91 -5.77
N GLU A 220 6.29 -14.44 -5.17
CA GLU A 220 6.95 -15.67 -5.65
C GLU A 220 5.94 -16.81 -5.79
N GLY A 221 5.87 -17.37 -7.00
CA GLY A 221 4.95 -18.45 -7.33
C GLY A 221 3.47 -18.06 -7.48
N LYS A 222 3.06 -16.81 -7.19
CA LYS A 222 1.65 -16.37 -7.19
C LYS A 222 1.13 -15.75 -8.48
N TYR A 223 2.00 -15.41 -9.41
CA TYR A 223 1.61 -14.81 -10.68
C TYR A 223 2.11 -15.62 -11.89
N THR A 224 1.42 -15.46 -13.01
CA THR A 224 1.92 -15.81 -14.34
C THR A 224 2.08 -14.56 -15.17
N VAL A 225 2.95 -14.63 -16.18
CA VAL A 225 3.09 -13.57 -17.18
C VAL A 225 2.75 -14.15 -18.53
N THR A 226 1.86 -13.47 -19.26
CA THR A 226 1.53 -13.81 -20.64
C THR A 226 1.87 -12.64 -21.55
N ASP A 227 2.39 -12.94 -22.74
CA ASP A 227 2.53 -11.99 -23.83
C ASP A 227 1.46 -12.35 -24.87
N THR A 228 0.43 -11.51 -24.98
CA THR A 228 -0.62 -11.74 -25.98
C THR A 228 -0.17 -11.19 -27.32
N ALA A 229 -0.38 -12.01 -28.37
CA ALA A 229 -0.04 -11.73 -29.76
C ALA A 229 -0.37 -10.28 -30.18
N PRO A 230 0.45 -9.69 -31.08
CA PRO A 230 0.37 -8.27 -31.36
C PRO A 230 -1.02 -7.90 -31.86
N THR A 231 -1.64 -6.98 -31.13
CA THR A 231 -2.78 -6.21 -31.62
C THR A 231 -2.28 -5.19 -32.64
N GLN A 232 -3.18 -4.42 -33.25
CA GLN A 232 -2.79 -3.28 -34.09
C GLN A 232 -1.89 -2.26 -33.35
N ALA A 233 -2.01 -2.19 -32.03
CA ALA A 233 -1.21 -1.29 -31.19
C ALA A 233 0.19 -1.85 -30.86
N GLY A 234 0.30 -3.18 -30.72
CA GLY A 234 1.49 -3.87 -30.24
C GLY A 234 1.15 -4.98 -29.24
N HIS A 235 2.09 -5.27 -28.35
CA HIS A 235 2.03 -6.39 -27.40
C HIS A 235 1.49 -5.97 -26.04
N ASN A 236 0.84 -6.90 -25.34
CA ASN A 236 0.40 -6.73 -23.96
C ASN A 236 1.00 -7.82 -23.08
N ILE A 237 1.83 -7.40 -22.14
CA ILE A 237 2.47 -8.27 -21.16
C ILE A 237 1.63 -8.21 -19.89
N ASN A 238 0.79 -9.22 -19.68
CA ASN A 238 -0.17 -9.26 -18.59
C ASN A 238 0.41 -10.02 -17.39
N PHE A 239 0.35 -9.42 -16.21
CA PHE A 239 0.67 -10.07 -14.95
C PHE A 239 -0.63 -10.56 -14.32
N ILE A 240 -0.81 -11.87 -14.25
CA ILE A 240 -2.08 -12.50 -13.87
C ILE A 240 -1.94 -13.15 -12.50
N ASN A 241 -2.88 -12.91 -11.59
CA ASN A 241 -2.94 -13.59 -10.31
C ASN A 241 -3.41 -15.04 -10.51
N LYS A 242 -2.56 -16.02 -10.15
CA LYS A 242 -2.89 -17.45 -10.25
C LYS A 242 -4.10 -17.86 -9.42
N ALA A 243 -4.31 -17.26 -8.25
CA ALA A 243 -5.45 -17.57 -7.37
C ALA A 243 -6.79 -17.24 -8.04
N THR A 244 -6.81 -16.18 -8.86
CA THR A 244 -8.00 -15.78 -9.63
C THR A 244 -8.15 -16.51 -10.97
N LYS A 245 -7.17 -17.35 -11.33
CA LYS A 245 -7.00 -18.06 -12.63
C LYS A 245 -6.77 -17.13 -13.84
N GLN A 246 -7.49 -16.02 -13.96
CA GLN A 246 -7.44 -15.11 -15.12
C GLN A 246 -7.37 -13.62 -14.75
N GLY A 247 -7.49 -13.26 -13.48
CA GLY A 247 -7.48 -11.88 -13.03
C GLY A 247 -6.15 -11.18 -13.29
N VAL A 248 -6.17 -10.16 -14.14
CA VAL A 248 -5.02 -9.33 -14.44
C VAL A 248 -4.77 -8.39 -13.27
N LEU A 249 -3.53 -8.33 -12.77
CA LEU A 249 -3.10 -7.37 -11.75
C LEU A 249 -2.70 -6.05 -12.41
N PHE A 250 -1.96 -6.14 -13.50
CA PHE A 250 -1.60 -5.02 -14.37
C PHE A 250 -1.07 -5.53 -15.72
N THR A 251 -0.96 -4.62 -16.67
CA THR A 251 -0.42 -4.88 -18.01
C THR A 251 0.69 -3.88 -18.33
N ILE A 252 1.78 -4.36 -18.92
CA ILE A 252 2.74 -3.52 -19.64
C ILE A 252 2.45 -3.66 -21.12
N SER A 253 1.94 -2.61 -21.73
CA SER A 253 1.75 -2.55 -23.17
C SER A 253 3.00 -1.99 -23.83
N VAL A 254 3.44 -2.64 -24.91
CA VAL A 254 4.59 -2.23 -25.73
C VAL A 254 4.08 -1.92 -27.11
N TRP A 255 3.92 -0.62 -27.40
CA TRP A 255 3.35 -0.13 -28.63
C TRP A 255 4.40 0.45 -29.56
N SER A 256 4.10 0.52 -30.85
CA SER A 256 4.93 1.26 -31.79
C SER A 256 4.85 2.77 -31.54
N ALA A 257 5.92 3.50 -31.85
CA ALA A 257 5.96 4.95 -31.72
C ALA A 257 4.89 5.63 -32.60
N ASP A 258 4.68 5.10 -33.81
CA ASP A 258 3.65 5.58 -34.74
C ASP A 258 2.24 5.42 -34.16
N TYR A 259 1.94 4.25 -33.58
CA TYR A 259 0.64 4.01 -32.97
C TYR A 259 0.42 4.90 -31.74
N TRP A 260 1.45 5.04 -30.89
CA TRP A 260 1.40 5.97 -29.76
C TRP A 260 1.10 7.40 -30.21
N ASN A 261 1.82 7.92 -31.22
CA ASN A 261 1.67 9.29 -31.66
C ASN A 261 0.27 9.60 -32.21
N LYS A 262 -0.38 8.63 -32.85
CA LYS A 262 -1.76 8.76 -33.36
C LYS A 262 -2.82 8.71 -32.25
N ASN A 263 -2.54 8.04 -31.13
CA ASN A 263 -3.56 7.71 -30.12
C ASN A 263 -3.32 8.31 -28.72
N LYS A 264 -2.16 8.95 -28.48
CA LYS A 264 -1.76 9.47 -27.15
C LYS A 264 -2.80 10.38 -26.50
N ASP A 265 -3.49 11.22 -27.29
CA ASP A 265 -4.43 12.20 -26.76
C ASP A 265 -5.70 11.53 -26.19
N GLN A 266 -6.14 10.42 -26.78
CA GLN A 266 -7.25 9.62 -26.26
C GLN A 266 -6.87 8.88 -24.96
N ILE A 267 -5.60 8.53 -24.81
CA ILE A 267 -5.09 7.73 -23.68
C ILE A 267 -4.70 8.62 -22.50
N SER A 268 -4.20 9.83 -22.75
CA SER A 268 -3.89 10.79 -21.70
C SER A 268 -5.13 11.16 -20.85
N GLY A 269 -6.34 10.95 -21.37
CA GLY A 269 -7.60 11.08 -20.62
C GLY A 269 -7.99 9.84 -19.79
N GLN A 270 -7.32 8.70 -19.96
CA GLN A 270 -7.63 7.46 -19.23
C GLN A 270 -6.82 7.37 -17.94
N ILE A 271 -7.51 7.46 -16.79
CA ILE A 271 -6.90 7.41 -15.44
C ILE A 271 -6.05 6.14 -15.23
N GLN A 272 -6.41 5.03 -15.89
CA GLN A 272 -5.77 3.73 -15.71
C GLN A 272 -4.57 3.47 -16.63
N ALA A 273 -4.18 4.42 -17.48
CA ALA A 273 -3.05 4.28 -18.40
C ALA A 273 -1.94 5.28 -18.05
N THR A 274 -0.69 4.84 -17.98
CA THR A 274 0.47 5.73 -17.73
C THR A 274 1.62 5.40 -18.66
N LYS A 275 2.11 6.38 -19.44
CA LYS A 275 3.35 6.21 -20.21
C LYS A 275 4.54 6.07 -19.25
N LEU A 276 5.30 5.00 -19.40
CA LEU A 276 6.49 4.71 -18.58
C LEU A 276 7.78 5.19 -19.25
N GLY A 277 7.83 5.18 -20.57
CA GLY A 277 9.02 5.58 -21.33
C GLY A 277 8.96 5.13 -22.78
N ALA A 278 10.08 5.28 -23.49
CA ALA A 278 10.25 4.79 -24.86
C ALA A 278 11.71 4.42 -25.14
N LYS A 279 11.94 3.42 -26.00
CA LYS A 279 13.26 3.00 -26.50
C LYS A 279 13.10 2.56 -27.96
N GLY A 280 13.81 3.21 -28.89
CA GLY A 280 13.64 2.93 -30.32
C GLY A 280 12.19 3.12 -30.77
N ASN A 281 11.61 2.10 -31.42
CA ASN A 281 10.21 2.12 -31.83
C ASN A 281 9.22 1.73 -30.70
N ASN A 282 9.71 1.31 -29.53
CA ASN A 282 8.85 0.84 -28.46
C ASN A 282 8.45 1.97 -27.51
N VAL A 283 7.15 2.10 -27.25
CA VAL A 283 6.57 2.96 -26.21
C VAL A 283 5.92 2.06 -25.16
N TYR A 284 6.32 2.25 -23.90
CA TYR A 284 5.88 1.43 -22.78
C TYR A 284 4.75 2.14 -22.03
N ILE A 285 3.65 1.44 -21.82
CA ILE A 285 2.46 1.96 -21.16
C ILE A 285 2.05 0.98 -20.05
N PHE A 286 1.78 1.51 -18.87
CA PHE A 286 1.25 0.75 -17.75
C PHE A 286 -0.26 0.85 -17.71
N HIS A 287 -0.94 -0.29 -17.61
CA HIS A 287 -2.38 -0.35 -17.43
C HIS A 287 -2.76 -1.05 -16.13
N THR A 288 -3.73 -0.49 -15.43
CA THR A 288 -4.47 -1.16 -14.35
C THR A 288 -5.87 -1.56 -14.83
N PRO A 289 -6.41 -2.71 -14.38
CA PRO A 289 -7.76 -3.14 -14.74
C PRO A 289 -8.82 -2.11 -14.33
N THR A 290 -9.90 -2.01 -15.12
CA THR A 290 -11.03 -1.11 -14.84
C THR A 290 -12.18 -1.82 -14.11
N ASP A 291 -12.21 -3.14 -14.18
CA ASP A 291 -13.23 -4.04 -13.69
C ASP A 291 -12.71 -4.95 -12.57
N VAL A 292 -13.63 -5.68 -11.93
CA VAL A 292 -13.28 -6.63 -10.87
C VAL A 292 -12.63 -7.85 -11.50
N GLN A 293 -11.41 -8.17 -11.07
CA GLN A 293 -10.57 -9.23 -11.62
C GLN A 293 -10.58 -10.52 -10.77
N TYR A 294 -11.57 -10.68 -9.91
CA TYR A 294 -11.72 -11.82 -9.01
C TYR A 294 -13.21 -12.14 -8.81
N ASP A 295 -13.50 -13.37 -8.42
CA ASP A 295 -14.86 -13.76 -8.03
C ASP A 295 -15.11 -13.30 -6.59
N PRO A 296 -16.04 -12.36 -6.33
CA PRO A 296 -16.30 -11.84 -4.98
C PRO A 296 -16.84 -12.91 -4.02
N SER A 297 -17.38 -14.02 -4.54
CA SER A 297 -17.85 -15.13 -3.72
C SER A 297 -16.68 -16.00 -3.22
N ASP A 298 -15.57 -16.03 -3.94
CA ASP A 298 -14.33 -16.70 -3.53
C ASP A 298 -13.49 -15.74 -2.67
N LYS A 299 -13.69 -15.85 -1.36
CA LYS A 299 -12.98 -15.03 -0.36
C LYS A 299 -11.47 -15.20 -0.41
N VAL A 300 -10.97 -16.37 -0.83
CA VAL A 300 -9.52 -16.65 -0.84
C VAL A 300 -8.85 -15.92 -1.99
N SER A 301 -9.34 -16.11 -3.22
CA SER A 301 -8.79 -15.40 -4.38
C SER A 301 -9.04 -13.90 -4.32
N THR A 302 -10.20 -13.47 -3.80
CA THR A 302 -10.50 -12.06 -3.50
C THR A 302 -9.43 -11.45 -2.59
N LYS A 303 -9.16 -12.08 -1.44
CA LYS A 303 -8.19 -11.58 -0.47
C LYS A 303 -6.78 -11.52 -1.08
N ASP A 304 -6.38 -12.57 -1.79
CA ASP A 304 -5.04 -12.63 -2.40
C ASP A 304 -4.88 -11.56 -3.50
N TYR A 305 -5.87 -11.39 -4.37
CA TYR A 305 -5.89 -10.31 -5.37
C TYR A 305 -5.82 -8.93 -4.72
N GLN A 306 -6.64 -8.67 -3.70
CA GLN A 306 -6.64 -7.39 -3.00
C GLN A 306 -5.28 -7.09 -2.35
N VAL A 307 -4.61 -8.09 -1.78
CA VAL A 307 -3.27 -7.92 -1.22
C VAL A 307 -2.26 -7.58 -2.31
N MET A 308 -2.24 -8.34 -3.41
CA MET A 308 -1.30 -8.09 -4.52
C MET A 308 -1.56 -6.75 -5.21
N SER A 309 -2.83 -6.37 -5.41
CA SER A 309 -3.19 -5.11 -6.08
C SER A 309 -2.61 -3.86 -5.40
N LYS A 310 -2.39 -3.91 -4.08
CA LYS A 310 -1.75 -2.82 -3.31
C LYS A 310 -0.28 -2.61 -3.66
N ASP A 311 0.39 -3.60 -4.23
CA ASP A 311 1.79 -3.51 -4.67
C ASP A 311 1.98 -2.84 -6.02
N VAL A 312 0.92 -2.81 -6.83
CA VAL A 312 0.99 -2.47 -8.26
C VAL A 312 1.55 -1.08 -8.49
N SER A 313 1.21 -0.09 -7.65
CA SER A 313 1.75 1.27 -7.75
C SER A 313 3.27 1.32 -7.52
N MET A 314 3.78 0.52 -6.60
CA MET A 314 5.21 0.43 -6.31
C MET A 314 5.95 -0.31 -7.42
N ILE A 315 5.35 -1.38 -7.94
CA ILE A 315 5.87 -2.14 -9.08
C ILE A 315 6.00 -1.23 -10.30
N LYS A 316 4.93 -0.47 -10.61
CA LYS A 316 4.95 0.56 -11.68
C LYS A 316 6.13 1.52 -11.53
N SER A 317 6.35 2.01 -10.32
CA SER A 317 7.42 2.97 -10.02
C SER A 317 8.83 2.39 -10.11
N SER A 318 8.97 1.05 -10.16
CA SER A 318 10.24 0.36 -10.31
C SER A 318 10.63 0.07 -11.77
N PHE A 319 9.73 0.40 -12.72
CA PHE A 319 9.96 0.15 -14.13
C PHE A 319 11.27 0.80 -14.61
N THR A 320 12.10 0.00 -15.27
CA THR A 320 13.36 0.45 -15.84
C THR A 320 13.52 -0.12 -17.24
N ILE A 321 13.86 0.75 -18.19
CA ILE A 321 14.28 0.34 -19.53
C ILE A 321 15.73 -0.17 -19.43
N LEU A 322 15.96 -1.39 -19.88
CA LEU A 322 17.29 -2.00 -19.92
C LEU A 322 18.11 -1.34 -21.03
N LYS A 323 19.40 -1.16 -20.76
CA LYS A 323 20.37 -0.62 -21.73
C LYS A 323 20.59 -1.65 -22.82
#